data_AF-A0A285QWJ7-F1
#
_entry.id   AF-A0A285QWJ7-F1
#
_cell.length_a   1.000
_cell.length_b   1.000
_cell.length_c   1.000
_cell.angle_alpha   90.00
_cell.angle_beta   90.00
_cell.angle_gamma   90.00
#
_symmetry.space_group_name_H-M   'P 1'
#
loop_
_entity.id
_entity.type
_entity.pdbx_description
1 polymer ?
#
loop_
_entity_poly.entity_id
_entity_poly.type
_entity_poly.pdbx_seq_one_letter_code
_entity_poly.pdbx_strand_id
1 'polypeptide(L)'
;MLDHALLAIGASTDRYFGKYRGEVTSVDDPLKSGRLKAKVPEVLGDVETGWALPCTPYAGQRSGLYTVPPVGSPLWVEFEAGDPSRPIWTGCWWGPLEAPGAPTSPLPSPGRRELVSETGLTVSLDDDGHTLTVSDLTGQNLLEIKADSGQVTLQALTQVTLEAPLVSHGRQAAEPAVLGTQLLSYLTQLATLVNTHIHPGMVAGPVPVVPTPPVAQVPPPTPALLSVKNLVE
;
A
#
# COMPACT_ATOMS: atom_id res chain seq x y z
N MET A 1 13.46 -52.57 51.68
CA MET A 1 14.33 -52.05 50.61
C MET A 1 13.41 -51.55 49.52
N LEU A 2 13.44 -50.25 49.26
CA LEU A 2 12.47 -49.51 48.45
C LEU A 2 12.59 -49.86 46.96
N ASP A 3 11.43 -50.03 46.32
CA ASP A 3 11.23 -50.28 44.90
C ASP A 3 11.85 -49.20 44.02
N HIS A 4 12.79 -49.60 43.16
CA HIS A 4 13.29 -48.81 42.03
C HIS A 4 12.32 -48.89 40.83
N ALA A 5 11.05 -48.57 41.06
CA ALA A 5 10.01 -48.60 40.01
C ALA A 5 9.18 -47.31 40.02
N LEU A 6 9.83 -46.16 39.82
CA LEU A 6 9.12 -44.92 39.52
C LEU A 6 10.00 -43.99 38.67
N LEU A 7 9.93 -44.15 37.35
CA LEU A 7 10.12 -43.12 36.29
C LEU A 7 10.24 -43.79 34.91
N ALA A 8 9.21 -44.51 34.51
CA ALA A 8 8.92 -44.74 33.09
C ALA A 8 7.63 -43.96 32.78
N ILE A 9 7.72 -42.63 32.83
CA ILE A 9 6.68 -41.77 32.26
C ILE A 9 6.94 -41.80 30.76
N GLY A 10 6.18 -42.65 30.05
CA GLY A 10 6.28 -42.79 28.61
C GLY A 10 6.00 -41.46 27.91
N ALA A 11 7.06 -40.77 27.51
CA ALA A 11 7.00 -39.86 26.37
C ALA A 11 6.75 -40.75 25.14
N SER A 12 5.65 -40.54 24.43
CA SER A 12 5.44 -41.26 23.16
C SER A 12 6.62 -40.98 22.25
N THR A 13 7.32 -42.05 21.87
CA THR A 13 8.53 -42.12 21.06
C THR A 13 8.34 -41.79 19.58
N ASP A 14 7.17 -41.28 19.20
CA ASP A 14 6.84 -41.03 17.81
C ASP A 14 7.40 -39.70 17.36
N ARG A 15 8.26 -39.77 16.34
CA ARG A 15 8.86 -38.61 15.70
C ARG A 15 8.13 -38.33 14.39
N TYR A 16 7.76 -37.07 14.19
CA TYR A 16 6.92 -36.62 13.08
C TYR A 16 7.71 -35.71 12.15
N PHE A 17 8.44 -36.30 11.19
CA PHE A 17 9.32 -35.57 10.28
C PHE A 17 8.64 -35.04 9.00
N GLY A 18 7.35 -35.33 8.81
CA GLY A 18 6.58 -34.87 7.64
C GLY A 18 6.05 -33.44 7.77
N LYS A 19 5.37 -32.99 6.71
CA LYS A 19 4.50 -31.81 6.71
C LYS A 19 3.06 -32.24 6.91
N TYR A 20 2.38 -31.64 7.86
CA TYR A 20 1.01 -31.99 8.23
C TYR A 20 0.06 -30.84 7.97
N ARG A 21 -1.16 -31.14 7.51
CA ARG A 21 -2.18 -30.11 7.33
C ARG A 21 -2.69 -29.67 8.69
N GLY A 22 -2.81 -28.36 8.85
CA GLY A 22 -3.44 -27.76 10.01
C GLY A 22 -4.29 -26.56 9.66
N GLU A 23 -5.01 -26.09 10.66
CA GLU A 23 -5.88 -24.91 10.59
C GLU A 23 -5.55 -23.99 11.76
N VAL A 24 -5.38 -22.68 11.50
CA VAL A 24 -5.09 -21.69 12.55
C VAL A 24 -6.25 -21.61 13.54
N THR A 25 -5.97 -21.71 14.84
CA THR A 25 -7.00 -21.53 15.89
C THR A 25 -6.81 -20.29 16.74
N SER A 26 -5.59 -19.77 16.86
CA SER A 26 -5.32 -18.53 17.59
C SER A 26 -4.06 -17.83 17.07
N VAL A 27 -4.13 -16.51 16.97
CA VAL A 27 -3.01 -15.61 16.61
C VAL A 27 -2.64 -14.66 17.75
N ASP A 28 -3.18 -14.89 18.95
CA ASP A 28 -3.02 -14.02 20.13
C ASP A 28 -1.67 -14.24 20.82
N ASP A 29 -0.58 -14.14 20.06
CA ASP A 29 0.77 -14.38 20.53
C ASP A 29 1.17 -13.36 21.62
N PRO A 30 1.46 -13.80 22.86
CA PRO A 30 1.91 -12.92 23.93
C PRO A 30 3.29 -12.30 23.66
N LEU A 31 4.14 -12.96 22.85
CA LEU A 31 5.50 -12.49 22.54
C LEU A 31 5.58 -11.67 21.26
N LYS A 32 4.47 -11.54 20.51
CA LYS A 32 4.39 -10.76 19.26
C LYS A 32 5.51 -11.10 18.26
N SER A 33 5.87 -12.37 18.18
CA SER A 33 6.92 -12.88 17.28
C SER A 33 6.36 -13.64 16.08
N GLY A 34 5.06 -13.53 15.81
CA GLY A 34 4.39 -14.20 14.68
C GLY A 34 4.07 -15.67 14.94
N ARG A 35 3.96 -16.06 16.22
CA ARG A 35 3.53 -17.42 16.58
C ARG A 35 2.02 -17.55 16.46
N LEU A 36 1.57 -18.77 16.21
CA LEU A 36 0.14 -19.11 16.19
C LEU A 36 -0.08 -20.47 16.84
N LYS A 37 -1.34 -20.76 17.18
CA LYS A 37 -1.79 -22.12 17.47
C LYS A 37 -2.55 -22.68 16.29
N ALA A 38 -2.47 -23.98 16.10
CA ALA A 38 -3.20 -24.68 15.07
C ALA A 38 -3.78 -26.00 15.58
N LYS A 39 -4.80 -26.50 14.89
CA LYS A 39 -5.19 -27.91 14.97
C LYS A 39 -4.44 -28.70 13.91
N VAL A 40 -3.93 -29.87 14.28
CA VAL A 40 -3.22 -30.80 13.37
C VAL A 40 -3.77 -32.21 13.58
N PRO A 41 -4.91 -32.56 12.95
CA PRO A 41 -5.64 -33.78 13.27
C PRO A 41 -4.82 -35.08 13.11
N GLU A 42 -3.91 -35.11 12.14
CA GLU A 42 -3.09 -36.29 11.84
C GLU A 42 -2.05 -36.61 12.93
N VAL A 43 -1.65 -35.62 13.74
CA VAL A 43 -0.60 -35.77 14.77
C VAL A 43 -1.15 -35.61 16.19
N LEU A 44 -2.06 -34.66 16.41
CA LEU A 44 -2.56 -34.28 17.74
C LEU A 44 -4.05 -34.58 17.93
N GLY A 45 -4.76 -35.09 16.91
CA GLY A 45 -6.20 -35.28 16.96
C GLY A 45 -6.93 -33.96 17.21
N ASP A 46 -7.76 -33.91 18.24
CA ASP A 46 -8.55 -32.72 18.61
C ASP A 46 -7.77 -31.70 19.46
N VAL A 47 -6.53 -32.04 19.86
CA VAL A 47 -5.70 -31.18 20.71
C VAL A 47 -5.00 -30.11 19.87
N GLU A 48 -5.05 -28.86 20.33
CA GLU A 48 -4.29 -27.77 19.72
C GLU A 48 -2.79 -27.91 19.95
N THR A 49 -2.00 -27.38 19.02
CA THR A 49 -0.56 -27.25 19.21
C THR A 49 -0.22 -26.31 20.38
N GLY A 50 1.02 -26.41 20.86
CA GLY A 50 1.68 -25.27 21.51
C GLY A 50 1.81 -24.07 20.54
N TRP A 51 2.47 -23.00 21.00
CA TRP A 51 2.79 -21.87 20.12
C TRP A 51 3.77 -22.28 19.02
N ALA A 52 3.28 -22.38 17.79
CA ALA A 52 4.07 -22.70 16.62
C ALA A 52 4.94 -21.53 16.20
N LEU A 53 6.24 -21.75 16.03
CA LEU A 53 7.17 -20.72 15.53
C LEU A 53 7.00 -20.50 14.02
N PRO A 54 7.14 -19.25 13.54
CA PRO A 54 7.09 -18.98 12.11
C PRO A 54 8.36 -19.46 11.40
N CYS A 55 8.19 -20.23 10.32
CA CYS A 55 9.23 -20.46 9.32
C CYS A 55 9.01 -19.51 8.13
N THR A 56 9.24 -18.22 8.36
CA THR A 56 9.11 -17.18 7.33
C THR A 56 10.34 -17.15 6.41
N PRO A 57 10.19 -16.83 5.11
CA PRO A 57 11.33 -16.75 4.18
C PRO A 57 12.34 -15.65 4.53
N TYR A 58 11.97 -14.65 5.33
CA TYR A 58 12.88 -13.59 5.74
C TYR A 58 12.56 -13.10 7.16
N ALA A 59 13.53 -13.18 8.07
CA ALA A 59 13.45 -12.64 9.42
C ALA A 59 14.81 -12.08 9.84
N GLY A 60 14.80 -10.95 10.56
CA GLY A 60 15.97 -10.29 11.10
C GLY A 60 15.59 -9.19 12.09
N GLN A 61 16.58 -8.59 12.75
CA GLN A 61 16.31 -7.47 13.64
C GLN A 61 15.73 -6.30 12.82
N ARG A 62 14.48 -5.91 13.12
CA ARG A 62 13.74 -4.84 12.43
C ARG A 62 13.58 -5.05 10.91
N SER A 63 13.63 -6.30 10.43
CA SER A 63 13.50 -6.65 9.02
C SER A 63 12.87 -8.04 8.85
N GLY A 64 12.17 -8.27 7.74
CA GLY A 64 11.55 -9.57 7.47
C GLY A 64 10.25 -9.47 6.65
N LEU A 65 9.71 -10.65 6.32
CA LEU A 65 8.35 -10.81 5.81
C LEU A 65 7.43 -11.25 6.96
N TYR A 66 6.56 -10.35 7.42
CA TYR A 66 5.62 -10.59 8.51
C TYR A 66 4.21 -10.76 7.97
N THR A 67 3.82 -12.00 7.68
CA THR A 67 2.51 -12.36 7.11
C THR A 67 1.90 -13.50 7.92
N VAL A 68 1.33 -13.16 9.08
CA VAL A 68 0.66 -14.15 9.95
C VAL A 68 -0.74 -14.42 9.40
N PRO A 69 -1.07 -15.67 9.06
CA PRO A 69 -2.39 -16.00 8.52
C PRO A 69 -3.49 -15.86 9.59
N PRO A 70 -4.71 -15.42 9.23
CA PRO A 70 -5.82 -15.27 10.16
C PRO A 70 -6.33 -16.62 10.69
N VAL A 71 -7.10 -16.58 11.79
CA VAL A 71 -7.80 -17.75 12.35
C VAL A 71 -8.69 -18.39 11.29
N GLY A 72 -8.68 -19.73 11.23
CA GLY A 72 -9.35 -20.52 10.20
C GLY A 72 -8.52 -20.76 8.94
N SER A 73 -7.34 -20.16 8.82
CA SER A 73 -6.53 -20.35 7.61
C SER A 73 -5.93 -21.76 7.53
N PRO A 74 -5.96 -22.38 6.35
CA PRO A 74 -5.24 -23.63 6.07
C PRO A 74 -3.71 -23.44 6.01
N LEU A 75 -2.97 -24.21 6.81
CA LEU A 75 -1.50 -24.16 6.84
C LEU A 75 -0.81 -25.53 6.83
N TRP A 76 0.49 -25.48 6.57
CA TRP A 76 1.42 -26.59 6.80
C TRP A 76 2.12 -26.42 8.15
N VAL A 77 2.04 -27.47 8.97
CA VAL A 77 2.72 -27.57 10.27
C VAL A 77 3.81 -28.63 10.17
N GLU A 78 4.97 -28.30 10.74
CA GLU A 78 6.08 -29.22 10.97
C GLU A 78 6.47 -29.17 12.46
N PHE A 79 7.34 -30.08 12.86
CA PHE A 79 7.76 -30.23 14.24
C PHE A 79 9.28 -30.25 14.31
N GLU A 80 9.89 -29.36 15.11
CA GLU A 80 11.34 -29.29 15.22
C GLU A 80 11.89 -30.63 15.73
N ALA A 81 12.82 -31.21 14.96
CA ALA A 81 13.34 -32.56 15.22
C ALA A 81 12.23 -33.63 15.38
N GLY A 82 11.08 -33.43 14.73
CA GLY A 82 9.92 -34.31 14.78
C GLY A 82 9.21 -34.36 16.14
N ASP A 83 9.45 -33.38 17.03
CA ASP A 83 8.84 -33.32 18.37
C ASP A 83 7.50 -32.57 18.35
N PRO A 84 6.34 -33.23 18.60
CA PRO A 84 5.04 -32.57 18.61
C PRO A 84 4.90 -31.39 19.59
N SER A 85 5.75 -31.33 20.63
CA SER A 85 5.78 -30.22 21.58
C SER A 85 6.48 -28.95 21.05
N ARG A 86 7.16 -29.06 19.89
CA ARG A 86 7.91 -27.97 19.24
C ARG A 86 7.40 -27.69 17.82
N PRO A 87 6.15 -27.22 17.68
CA PRO A 87 5.55 -26.94 16.38
C PRO A 87 6.21 -25.73 15.69
N ILE A 88 6.26 -25.78 14.36
CA ILE A 88 6.55 -24.65 13.47
C ILE A 88 5.49 -24.60 12.37
N TRP A 89 5.15 -23.41 11.88
CA TRP A 89 4.29 -23.24 10.71
C TRP A 89 5.12 -22.78 9.51
N THR A 90 4.92 -23.38 8.34
CA THR A 90 5.85 -23.24 7.19
C THR A 90 5.20 -22.79 5.89
N GLY A 91 3.97 -22.28 5.97
CA GLY A 91 3.25 -21.68 4.85
C GLY A 91 1.77 -22.07 4.85
N CYS A 92 1.02 -21.48 3.92
CA CYS A 92 -0.40 -21.76 3.71
C CYS A 92 -0.62 -22.55 2.42
N TRP A 93 -1.81 -23.12 2.27
CA TRP A 93 -2.25 -23.74 1.02
C TRP A 93 -3.64 -23.22 0.68
N TRP A 94 -3.98 -23.16 -0.60
CA TRP A 94 -5.32 -22.75 -1.02
C TRP A 94 -6.19 -23.98 -1.23
N GLY A 95 -7.41 -23.92 -0.69
CA GLY A 95 -8.50 -24.76 -1.13
C GLY A 95 -8.93 -24.41 -2.56
N PRO A 96 -9.83 -25.21 -3.14
CA PRO A 96 -10.42 -24.90 -4.44
C PRO A 96 -11.04 -23.48 -4.43
N LEU A 97 -10.63 -22.65 -5.40
CA LEU A 97 -11.10 -21.27 -5.58
C LEU A 97 -10.69 -20.25 -4.50
N GLU A 98 -9.76 -20.60 -3.62
CA GLU A 98 -9.28 -19.68 -2.55
C GLU A 98 -8.00 -18.92 -2.92
N ALA A 99 -7.36 -19.25 -4.04
CA ALA A 99 -6.16 -18.55 -4.49
C ALA A 99 -6.46 -17.07 -4.82
N PRO A 100 -5.52 -16.15 -4.57
CA PRO A 100 -5.66 -14.74 -4.93
C PRO A 100 -6.03 -14.56 -6.40
N GLY A 101 -7.00 -13.70 -6.66
CA GLY A 101 -7.53 -13.37 -7.98
C GLY A 101 -8.85 -12.61 -7.78
N ALA A 102 -9.22 -11.73 -8.71
CA ALA A 102 -10.52 -11.07 -8.62
C ALA A 102 -11.64 -12.13 -8.59
N PRO A 103 -12.77 -11.91 -7.88
CA PRO A 103 -13.89 -12.87 -7.85
C PRO A 103 -14.43 -13.25 -9.25
N THR A 104 -14.12 -12.42 -10.25
CA THR A 104 -14.52 -12.54 -11.65
C THR A 104 -13.36 -12.87 -12.60
N SER A 105 -12.13 -12.99 -12.10
CA SER A 105 -10.96 -13.35 -12.91
C SER A 105 -10.66 -14.84 -12.79
N PRO A 106 -10.29 -15.53 -13.89
CA PRO A 106 -9.68 -16.85 -13.77
C PRO A 106 -8.43 -16.75 -12.87
N LEU A 107 -8.08 -17.88 -12.24
CA LEU A 107 -6.87 -18.04 -11.44
C LEU A 107 -5.70 -17.31 -12.12
N PRO A 108 -4.84 -16.60 -11.36
CA PRO A 108 -3.73 -15.85 -11.94
C PRO A 108 -2.94 -16.76 -12.87
N SER A 109 -2.76 -16.30 -14.12
CA SER A 109 -1.88 -16.98 -15.07
C SER A 109 -0.47 -17.06 -14.44
N PRO A 110 0.39 -18.01 -14.88
CA PRO A 110 1.78 -18.01 -14.44
C PRO A 110 2.54 -16.69 -14.73
N GLY A 111 2.02 -15.83 -15.63
CA GLY A 111 2.53 -14.50 -15.91
C GLY A 111 2.17 -13.45 -14.85
N ARG A 112 1.23 -13.74 -13.94
CA ARG A 112 0.76 -12.82 -12.91
C ARG A 112 1.20 -13.27 -11.52
N ARG A 113 1.78 -12.34 -10.75
CA ARG A 113 2.28 -12.56 -9.39
C ARG A 113 1.70 -11.51 -8.47
N GLU A 114 1.03 -11.94 -7.41
CA GLU A 114 0.27 -11.03 -6.55
C GLU A 114 0.47 -11.33 -5.07
N LEU A 115 0.42 -10.26 -4.27
CA LEU A 115 0.21 -10.31 -2.84
C LEU A 115 -1.12 -9.62 -2.56
N VAL A 116 -2.07 -10.36 -1.99
CA VAL A 116 -3.42 -9.89 -1.72
C VAL A 116 -3.76 -10.13 -0.25
N SER A 117 -4.22 -9.10 0.45
CA SER A 117 -4.79 -9.23 1.80
C SER A 117 -6.24 -9.70 1.75
N GLU A 118 -6.76 -10.16 2.88
CA GLU A 118 -8.15 -10.62 3.05
C GLU A 118 -9.18 -9.51 2.76
N THR A 119 -8.77 -8.25 2.91
CA THR A 119 -9.57 -7.06 2.60
C THR A 119 -9.41 -6.57 1.15
N GLY A 120 -8.60 -7.26 0.34
CA GLY A 120 -8.38 -6.99 -1.07
C GLY A 120 -7.33 -5.92 -1.38
N LEU A 121 -6.47 -5.55 -0.43
CA LEU A 121 -5.29 -4.75 -0.74
C LEU A 121 -4.35 -5.59 -1.58
N THR A 122 -3.96 -5.08 -2.75
CA THR A 122 -3.27 -5.85 -3.78
C THR A 122 -1.98 -5.17 -4.18
N VAL A 123 -0.92 -5.96 -4.30
CA VAL A 123 0.32 -5.62 -5.02
C VAL A 123 0.49 -6.67 -6.11
N SER A 124 0.51 -6.27 -7.37
CA SER A 124 0.57 -7.19 -8.51
C SER A 124 1.63 -6.84 -9.54
N LEU A 125 2.27 -7.87 -10.08
CA LEU A 125 3.10 -7.82 -11.28
C LEU A 125 2.43 -8.70 -12.33
N ASP A 126 2.09 -8.11 -13.47
CA ASP A 126 1.47 -8.79 -14.60
C ASP A 126 2.41 -8.70 -15.81
N ASP A 127 3.09 -9.80 -16.12
CA ASP A 127 3.98 -9.89 -17.27
C ASP A 127 3.21 -9.95 -18.60
N ASP A 128 1.96 -10.43 -18.59
CA ASP A 128 1.13 -10.54 -19.80
C ASP A 128 0.60 -9.15 -20.21
N GLY A 129 0.19 -8.36 -19.21
CA GLY A 129 -0.25 -6.97 -19.39
C GLY A 129 0.88 -5.93 -19.30
N HIS A 130 2.10 -6.36 -18.97
CA HIS A 130 3.25 -5.49 -18.68
C HIS A 130 2.93 -4.37 -17.66
N THR A 131 2.27 -4.74 -16.57
CA THR A 131 1.83 -3.79 -15.52
C THR A 131 2.39 -4.10 -14.14
N LEU A 132 2.64 -3.05 -13.36
CA LEU A 132 2.89 -3.12 -11.92
C LEU A 132 1.81 -2.28 -11.22
N THR A 133 1.11 -2.87 -10.26
CA THR A 133 -0.06 -2.25 -9.64
C THR A 133 -0.05 -2.39 -8.12
N VAL A 134 -0.46 -1.32 -7.44
CA VAL A 134 -0.88 -1.30 -6.04
C VAL A 134 -2.30 -0.75 -5.98
N SER A 135 -3.24 -1.54 -5.46
CA SER A 135 -4.65 -1.13 -5.44
C SER A 135 -5.40 -1.60 -4.21
N ASP A 136 -6.55 -0.97 -3.95
CA ASP A 136 -7.57 -1.56 -3.08
C ASP A 136 -8.46 -2.56 -3.83
N LEU A 137 -9.38 -3.19 -3.12
CA LEU A 137 -10.34 -4.16 -3.66
C LEU A 137 -11.20 -3.58 -4.78
N THR A 138 -11.49 -2.28 -4.74
CA THR A 138 -12.41 -1.61 -5.66
C THR A 138 -11.72 -1.03 -6.89
N GLY A 139 -10.39 -0.92 -6.88
CA GLY A 139 -9.59 -0.24 -7.89
C GLY A 139 -9.75 1.29 -7.90
N GLN A 140 -10.46 1.87 -6.93
CA GLN A 140 -10.68 3.33 -6.86
C GLN A 140 -9.48 4.08 -6.28
N ASN A 141 -8.66 3.38 -5.50
CA ASN A 141 -7.34 3.84 -5.10
C ASN A 141 -6.31 2.95 -5.78
N LEU A 142 -5.48 3.55 -6.64
CA LEU A 142 -4.63 2.85 -7.59
C LEU A 142 -3.32 3.61 -7.82
N LEU A 143 -2.21 2.87 -7.74
CA LEU A 143 -0.94 3.23 -8.37
C LEU A 143 -0.63 2.17 -9.42
N GLU A 144 -0.46 2.59 -10.67
CA GLU A 144 -0.23 1.68 -11.80
C GLU A 144 0.92 2.19 -12.67
N ILE A 145 1.79 1.26 -13.09
CA ILE A 145 2.81 1.48 -14.11
C ILE A 145 2.51 0.54 -15.27
N LYS A 146 2.20 1.09 -16.44
CA LYS A 146 2.11 0.35 -17.71
C LYS A 146 3.43 0.50 -18.45
N ALA A 147 4.25 -0.53 -18.43
CA ALA A 147 5.60 -0.49 -18.97
C ALA A 147 5.59 -0.31 -20.50
N ASP A 148 4.66 -0.96 -21.21
CA ASP A 148 4.58 -0.90 -22.68
C ASP A 148 4.29 0.50 -23.21
N SER A 149 3.35 1.20 -22.58
CA SER A 149 2.99 2.56 -22.97
C SER A 149 3.82 3.64 -22.26
N GLY A 150 4.69 3.25 -21.33
CA GLY A 150 5.43 4.17 -20.47
C GLY A 150 4.53 5.07 -19.61
N GLN A 151 3.33 4.61 -19.26
CA GLN A 151 2.35 5.38 -18.50
C GLN A 151 2.44 5.05 -17.01
N VAL A 152 2.44 6.08 -16.16
CA VAL A 152 2.28 5.94 -14.71
C VAL A 152 1.02 6.67 -14.29
N THR A 153 0.14 5.98 -13.55
CA THR A 153 -1.15 6.49 -13.10
C THR A 153 -1.22 6.44 -11.59
N LEU A 154 -1.61 7.55 -10.96
CA LEU A 154 -1.94 7.63 -9.54
C LEU A 154 -3.37 8.16 -9.41
N GLN A 155 -4.26 7.34 -8.86
CA GLN A 155 -5.67 7.64 -8.68
C GLN A 155 -6.05 7.44 -7.21
N ALA A 156 -6.85 8.37 -6.69
CA ALA A 156 -7.47 8.26 -5.38
C ALA A 156 -8.95 8.64 -5.49
N LEU A 157 -9.80 8.00 -4.70
CA LEU A 157 -11.23 8.26 -4.70
C LEU A 157 -11.57 9.68 -4.23
N THR A 158 -10.83 10.20 -3.24
CA THR A 158 -11.14 11.47 -2.57
C THR A 158 -10.05 12.52 -2.79
N GLN A 159 -8.80 12.19 -2.46
CA GLN A 159 -7.70 13.15 -2.48
C GLN A 159 -6.35 12.43 -2.63
N VAL A 160 -5.45 13.04 -3.40
CA VAL A 160 -4.02 12.75 -3.38
C VAL A 160 -3.33 13.88 -2.62
N THR A 161 -2.63 13.55 -1.53
CA THR A 161 -1.87 14.53 -0.73
C THR A 161 -0.38 14.28 -0.92
N LEU A 162 0.36 15.34 -1.27
CA LEU A 162 1.81 15.33 -1.42
C LEU A 162 2.41 16.30 -0.40
N GLU A 163 3.00 15.78 0.67
CA GLU A 163 3.58 16.56 1.76
C GLU A 163 5.10 16.38 1.80
N ALA A 164 5.83 17.45 1.52
CA ALA A 164 7.28 17.51 1.63
C ALA A 164 7.73 18.99 1.73
N PRO A 165 8.91 19.28 2.31
CA PRO A 165 9.48 20.63 2.25
C PRO A 165 9.69 21.15 0.83
N LEU A 166 9.84 20.25 -0.16
CA LEU A 166 9.95 20.60 -1.56
C LEU A 166 9.28 19.52 -2.42
N VAL A 167 8.37 19.95 -3.30
CA VAL A 167 7.67 19.08 -4.25
C VAL A 167 8.00 19.50 -5.68
N SER A 168 8.46 18.56 -6.51
CA SER A 168 8.84 18.82 -7.91
C SER A 168 8.00 17.98 -8.87
N HIS A 169 7.28 18.65 -9.78
CA HIS A 169 6.47 18.02 -10.83
C HIS A 169 6.76 18.58 -12.21
N GLY A 170 6.47 17.81 -13.27
CA GLY A 170 6.47 18.31 -14.65
C GLY A 170 7.86 18.64 -15.24
N ARG A 171 8.94 18.09 -14.69
CA ARG A 171 10.29 18.29 -15.24
C ARG A 171 10.35 17.78 -16.68
N GLN A 172 10.67 18.66 -17.63
CA GLN A 172 10.68 18.39 -19.08
C GLN A 172 9.31 17.99 -19.65
N ALA A 173 8.22 18.27 -18.94
CA ALA A 173 6.88 18.15 -19.51
C ALA A 173 6.70 19.19 -20.62
N ALA A 174 5.95 18.81 -21.67
CA ALA A 174 5.57 19.74 -22.72
C ALA A 174 4.74 20.92 -22.16
N GLU A 175 3.93 20.64 -21.14
CA GLU A 175 3.18 21.62 -20.35
C GLU A 175 3.71 21.64 -18.90
N PRO A 176 4.35 22.72 -18.45
CA PRO A 176 4.78 22.87 -17.07
C PRO A 176 3.59 22.86 -16.11
N ALA A 177 3.78 22.33 -14.90
CA ALA A 177 2.76 22.48 -13.87
C ALA A 177 2.53 23.97 -13.52
N VAL A 178 1.35 24.32 -13.01
CA VAL A 178 1.08 25.70 -12.59
C VAL A 178 1.43 25.86 -11.11
N LEU A 179 2.13 26.93 -10.76
CA LEU A 179 2.46 27.25 -9.37
C LEU A 179 1.29 27.99 -8.72
N GLY A 180 0.50 27.25 -7.92
CA GLY A 180 -0.79 27.72 -7.40
C GLY A 180 -0.73 29.06 -6.64
N THR A 181 0.25 29.24 -5.74
CA THR A 181 0.42 30.50 -4.98
C THR A 181 0.80 31.69 -5.86
N GLN A 182 1.67 31.46 -6.85
CA GLN A 182 2.10 32.51 -7.78
C GLN A 182 1.01 32.87 -8.78
N LEU A 183 0.28 31.87 -9.27
CA LEU A 183 -0.93 32.09 -10.07
C LEU A 183 -1.97 32.88 -9.26
N LEU A 184 -2.23 32.50 -8.00
CA LEU A 184 -3.19 33.21 -7.14
C LEU A 184 -2.77 34.67 -6.91
N SER A 185 -1.47 34.93 -6.70
CA SER A 185 -0.93 36.29 -6.57
C SER A 185 -1.16 37.11 -7.83
N TYR A 186 -0.87 36.53 -9.00
CA TYR A 186 -1.11 37.17 -10.30
C TYR A 186 -2.58 37.49 -10.53
N LEU A 187 -3.47 36.53 -10.28
CA LEU A 187 -4.92 36.70 -10.42
C LEU A 187 -5.47 37.76 -9.45
N THR A 188 -4.93 37.84 -8.23
CA THR A 188 -5.31 38.86 -7.24
C THR A 188 -4.89 40.26 -7.68
N GLN A 189 -3.69 40.41 -8.26
CA GLN A 189 -3.25 41.68 -8.85
C GLN A 189 -4.16 42.10 -10.01
N LEU A 190 -4.51 41.16 -10.89
CA LEU A 190 -5.41 41.41 -12.01
C LEU A 190 -6.80 41.84 -11.53
N ALA A 191 -7.37 41.13 -10.54
CA ALA A 191 -8.67 41.47 -9.96
C ALA A 191 -8.67 42.86 -9.32
N THR A 192 -7.57 43.24 -8.64
CA THR A 192 -7.42 44.58 -8.05
C THR A 192 -7.43 45.65 -9.13
N LEU A 193 -6.67 45.46 -10.21
CA LEU A 193 -6.61 46.40 -11.34
C LEU A 193 -7.97 46.60 -12.02
N VAL A 194 -8.75 45.53 -12.19
CA VAL A 194 -10.10 45.62 -12.76
C VAL A 194 -11.07 46.30 -11.79
N ASN A 195 -11.07 45.91 -10.51
CA ASN A 195 -12.01 46.46 -9.51
C ASN A 195 -11.75 47.93 -9.18
N THR A 196 -10.50 48.39 -9.32
CA THR A 196 -10.12 49.79 -9.16
C THR A 196 -10.17 50.57 -10.47
N HIS A 197 -10.51 49.92 -11.58
CA HIS A 197 -10.67 50.63 -12.83
C HIS A 197 -11.87 51.57 -12.73
N ILE A 198 -11.68 52.78 -13.25
CA ILE A 198 -12.73 53.78 -13.45
C ILE A 198 -12.71 54.22 -14.91
N HIS A 199 -13.87 54.42 -15.51
CA HIS A 199 -13.97 55.13 -16.78
C HIS A 199 -14.22 56.61 -16.51
N PRO A 200 -13.59 57.53 -17.27
CA PRO A 200 -13.95 58.93 -17.22
C PRO A 200 -15.42 59.11 -17.62
N GLY A 201 -16.26 59.59 -16.69
CA GLY A 201 -17.57 60.10 -17.05
C GLY A 201 -17.40 61.37 -17.91
N MET A 202 -18.06 61.43 -19.06
CA MET A 202 -18.11 62.65 -19.87
C MET A 202 -18.77 63.77 -19.04
N VAL A 203 -18.00 64.79 -18.67
CA VAL A 203 -18.53 65.99 -18.03
C VAL A 203 -19.00 66.94 -19.13
N ALA A 204 -20.30 67.19 -19.19
CA ALA A 204 -20.88 68.21 -20.05
C ALA A 204 -20.58 69.61 -19.48
N GLY A 205 -19.48 70.24 -19.89
CA GLY A 205 -19.14 71.62 -19.50
C GLY A 205 -17.70 72.02 -19.80
N PRO A 206 -17.35 73.33 -19.75
CA PRO A 206 -16.09 73.88 -20.25
C PRO A 206 -14.91 73.71 -19.27
N VAL A 207 -15.00 72.74 -18.36
CA VAL A 207 -13.96 72.50 -17.35
C VAL A 207 -12.89 71.60 -17.97
N PRO A 208 -11.58 71.91 -17.85
CA PRO A 208 -10.53 71.05 -18.38
C PRO A 208 -10.62 69.67 -17.74
N VAL A 209 -10.78 68.62 -18.55
CA VAL A 209 -10.53 67.24 -18.10
C VAL A 209 -9.04 67.13 -17.80
N VAL A 210 -8.71 66.92 -16.53
CA VAL A 210 -7.34 66.59 -16.11
C VAL A 210 -6.94 65.30 -16.85
N PRO A 211 -5.76 65.23 -17.49
CA PRO A 211 -5.28 64.00 -18.11
C PRO A 211 -5.35 62.86 -17.10
N THR A 212 -6.06 61.79 -17.45
CA THR A 212 -6.22 60.65 -16.56
C THR A 212 -4.84 60.04 -16.29
N PRO A 213 -4.49 59.72 -15.04
CA PRO A 213 -3.29 58.94 -14.76
C PRO A 213 -3.29 57.68 -15.64
N PRO A 214 -2.15 57.28 -16.24
CA PRO A 214 -2.08 56.07 -17.05
C PRO A 214 -2.68 54.90 -16.29
N VAL A 215 -3.55 54.13 -16.94
CA VAL A 215 -4.07 52.89 -16.36
C VAL A 215 -2.88 52.01 -16.01
N ALA A 216 -2.76 51.61 -14.75
CA ALA A 216 -1.72 50.67 -14.35
C ALA A 216 -1.90 49.39 -15.17
N GLN A 217 -0.93 49.10 -16.04
CA GLN A 217 -1.01 47.96 -16.93
C GLN A 217 -0.87 46.68 -16.12
N VAL A 218 -1.73 45.69 -16.40
CA VAL A 218 -1.53 44.34 -15.87
C VAL A 218 -0.19 43.84 -16.42
N PRO A 219 0.79 43.50 -15.58
CA PRO A 219 2.02 42.89 -16.08
C PRO A 219 1.66 41.61 -16.83
N PRO A 220 2.29 41.33 -17.99
CA PRO A 220 2.03 40.09 -18.71
C PRO A 220 2.37 38.89 -17.82
N PRO A 221 1.60 37.78 -17.92
CA PRO A 221 1.93 36.57 -17.17
C PRO A 221 3.34 36.12 -17.56
N THR A 222 4.20 35.93 -16.57
CA THR A 222 5.59 35.56 -16.79
C THR A 222 5.78 34.06 -16.60
N PRO A 223 6.86 33.46 -17.15
CA PRO A 223 7.22 32.07 -16.87
C PRO A 223 7.42 31.76 -15.39
N ALA A 224 7.53 32.77 -14.51
CA ALA A 224 7.55 32.58 -13.06
C ALA A 224 6.23 32.02 -12.51
N LEU A 225 5.11 32.10 -13.26
CA LEU A 225 3.85 31.44 -12.91
C LEU A 225 3.85 29.94 -13.24
N LEU A 226 4.85 29.51 -14.01
CA LEU A 226 5.00 28.16 -14.52
C LEU A 226 6.15 27.44 -13.83
N SER A 227 5.89 26.19 -13.56
CA SER A 227 6.78 25.22 -12.96
C SER A 227 7.82 24.72 -13.96
N VAL A 228 8.78 25.56 -14.37
CA VAL A 228 9.77 25.17 -15.41
C VAL A 228 11.01 24.44 -14.85
N LYS A 229 11.30 24.61 -13.55
CA LYS A 229 12.27 23.86 -12.73
C LYS A 229 11.90 24.17 -11.26
N ASN A 230 11.25 23.27 -10.53
CA ASN A 230 10.63 23.65 -9.26
C ASN A 230 11.59 23.77 -8.09
N LEU A 231 11.72 25.00 -7.63
CA LEU A 231 11.61 25.35 -6.21
C LEU A 231 10.21 25.95 -6.02
N VAL A 232 9.42 25.34 -5.15
CA VAL A 232 8.24 25.97 -4.54
C VAL A 232 8.53 25.82 -3.06
N GLU A 233 8.91 26.92 -2.41
CA GLU A 233 9.03 26.99 -0.95
C GLU A 233 7.65 27.02 -0.30
#